data_AF-A0A1W2D964-F1
#
_entry.id   AF-A0A1W2D964-F1
#
_cell.length_a   1.000
_cell.length_b   1.000
_cell.length_c   1.000
_cell.angle_alpha   90.00
_cell.angle_beta   90.00
_cell.angle_gamma   90.00
#
_symmetry.space_group_name_H-M   'P 1'
#
loop_
_entity.id
_entity.type
_entity.pdbx_description
1 polymer ?
#
loop_
_entity_poly.entity_id
_entity_poly.type
_entity_poly.pdbx_seq_one_letter_code
_entity_poly.pdbx_strand_id
1 'polypeptide(L)' 'MDCTKVNEMLGRMGDKWTILVMTLLSERPHRFNELKRLIGGVSQQMLTRTLRALERDGMVSREVFPTMPPQV' A
#
# COMPACT_ATOMS: atom_id res chain seq x y z
N MET A 1 10.36 -8.23 24.32
CA MET A 1 10.75 -9.19 23.26
C MET A 1 9.52 -9.42 22.40
N ASP A 2 9.09 -8.43 21.62
CA ASP A 2 7.72 -8.41 21.05
C ASP A 2 7.69 -8.01 19.57
N CYS A 3 8.84 -8.08 18.87
CA CYS A 3 8.91 -7.75 17.45
C CYS A 3 8.49 -8.91 16.53
N THR A 4 8.64 -10.16 16.97
CA THR A 4 8.41 -11.34 16.10
C THR A 4 6.92 -11.57 15.82
N LYS A 5 6.06 -11.49 16.84
CA LYS A 5 4.60 -11.62 16.69
C LYS A 5 3.99 -10.53 15.82
N VAL A 6 4.46 -9.30 16.00
CA VAL A 6 4.02 -8.15 15.18
C VAL A 6 4.41 -8.38 13.73
N ASN A 7 5.62 -8.89 13.46
CA ASN A 7 6.07 -9.16 12.10
C ASN A 7 5.35 -10.33 11.41
N GLU A 8 5.04 -11.43 12.12
CA GLU A 8 4.23 -12.52 11.56
C GLU A 8 2.79 -12.08 11.24
N MET A 9 2.17 -11.34 12.15
CA MET A 9 0.83 -10.77 11.93
C MET A 9 0.87 -9.78 10.76
N LEU A 10 1.91 -8.95 10.67
CA LEU A 10 2.14 -8.04 9.54
C LEU A 10 2.37 -8.79 8.23
N GLY A 11 3.04 -9.94 8.24
CA GLY A 11 3.24 -10.79 7.06
C GLY A 11 1.91 -11.32 6.53
N ARG A 12 1.12 -11.96 7.40
CA ARG A 12 -0.23 -12.46 7.05
C ARG A 12 -1.17 -11.36 6.59
N MET A 13 -1.11 -10.19 7.22
CA MET A 13 -1.91 -9.03 6.79
C MET A 13 -1.39 -8.47 5.46
N GLY A 14 -0.08 -8.49 5.24
CA GLY A 14 0.57 -8.13 3.99
C GLY A 14 -0.03 -8.85 2.81
N ASP A 15 -0.15 -10.18 2.88
CA ASP A 15 -0.71 -11.01 1.80
C ASP A 15 -2.14 -10.62 1.41
N LYS A 16 -3.01 -10.37 2.41
CA LYS A 16 -4.39 -9.92 2.16
C LYS A 16 -4.42 -8.58 1.42
N TRP A 17 -3.64 -7.60 1.88
CA TRP A 17 -3.64 -6.27 1.28
C TRP A 17 -2.93 -6.26 -0.07
N THR A 18 -1.92 -7.11 -0.27
CA THR A 18 -1.22 -7.27 -1.54
C THR A 18 -2.21 -7.58 -2.65
N ILE A 19 -3.08 -8.58 -2.45
CA ILE A 19 -4.09 -8.95 -3.44
C ILE A 19 -5.02 -7.77 -3.73
N LEU A 20 -5.54 -7.11 -2.69
CA LEU A 20 -6.45 -5.97 -2.87
C LEU A 20 -5.80 -4.78 -3.58
N VAL A 21 -4.54 -4.46 -3.23
CA VAL A 21 -3.76 -3.41 -3.89
C VAL A 21 -3.52 -3.76 -5.35
N MET A 22 -3.10 -4.99 -5.66
CA MET A 22 -2.88 -5.43 -7.03
C MET A 22 -4.16 -5.41 -7.86
N THR A 23 -5.30 -5.87 -7.32
CA THR A 23 -6.60 -5.83 -8.01
C THR A 23 -6.98 -4.40 -8.37
N LEU A 24 -6.89 -3.46 -7.41
CA LEU A 24 -7.21 -2.05 -7.67
C LEU A 24 -6.25 -1.43 -8.69
N LEU A 25 -4.95 -1.67 -8.55
CA LEU A 25 -3.95 -1.14 -9.47
C LEU A 25 -4.01 -1.76 -10.88
N SER A 26 -4.55 -2.97 -11.00
CA SER A 26 -4.76 -3.62 -12.29
C SER A 26 -5.87 -2.94 -13.11
N GLU A 27 -6.81 -2.26 -12.47
CA GLU A 27 -7.85 -1.50 -13.17
C GLU A 27 -7.32 -0.15 -13.64
N ARG A 28 -6.67 0.59 -12.73
CA ARG A 28 -6.05 1.89 -13.03
C ARG A 28 -5.03 2.31 -11.97
N PRO A 29 -4.13 3.27 -12.28
CA PRO A 29 -3.33 3.93 -11.25
C PRO A 29 -4.22 4.62 -10.21
N HIS A 30 -3.91 4.41 -8.93
CA HIS A 30 -4.63 5.03 -7.81
C HIS A 30 -3.68 5.82 -6.92
N ARG A 31 -4.20 6.91 -6.33
CA ARG A 31 -3.45 7.65 -5.30
C ARG A 31 -3.42 6.86 -4.00
N PHE A 32 -2.39 7.07 -3.19
CA PHE A 32 -2.25 6.39 -1.88
C PHE A 32 -3.50 6.53 -0.99
N ASN A 33 -4.04 7.75 -0.86
CA ASN A 33 -5.23 8.00 -0.04
C ASN A 33 -6.49 7.35 -0.63
N GLU A 34 -6.56 7.21 -1.95
CA GLU A 34 -7.66 6.55 -2.63
C GLU A 34 -7.60 5.03 -2.38
N LEU A 35 -6.43 4.40 -2.55
CA LEU A 35 -6.20 3.00 -2.19
C LEU A 35 -6.58 2.73 -0.73
N LYS A 36 -6.14 3.59 0.21
CA LYS A 36 -6.49 3.45 1.63
C LYS A 36 -8.01 3.47 1.87
N ARG A 37 -8.74 4.35 1.17
CA ARG A 37 -10.20 4.47 1.28
C ARG A 37 -10.93 3.29 0.63
N LEU A 38 -10.50 2.87 -0.56
CA LEU A 38 -11.10 1.76 -1.30
C LEU A 38 -10.90 0.42 -0.58
N ILE A 39 -9.69 0.20 -0.06
CA ILE A 39 -9.33 -1.03 0.64
C ILE A 39 -10.11 -1.15 1.96
N GLY A 40 -10.21 -0.05 2.72
CA GLY A 40 -10.95 -0.02 3.99
C GLY A 40 -10.32 -0.88 5.10
N GLY A 41 -10.12 -0.31 6.30
CA GLY A 41 -9.57 -1.06 7.44
C GLY A 41 -8.06 -1.37 7.37
N VAL A 42 -7.36 -0.95 6.32
CA VAL A 42 -5.89 -0.99 6.27
C VAL A 42 -5.29 0.25 6.96
N SER A 43 -4.30 0.03 7.83
CA SER A 43 -3.56 1.13 8.44
C SER A 43 -2.60 1.77 7.42
N GLN A 44 -2.26 3.06 7.62
CA GLN A 44 -1.35 3.75 6.71
C GLN A 44 0.03 3.09 6.64
N GLN A 45 0.56 2.65 7.79
CA GLN A 45 1.84 1.95 7.86
C GLN A 45 1.80 0.62 7.10
N MET A 46 0.69 -0.10 7.21
CA MET A 46 0.50 -1.39 6.53
C MET A 46 0.40 -1.21 5.03
N LEU A 47 -0.41 -0.25 4.56
CA LEU A 47 -0.49 0.09 3.13
C LEU A 47 0.89 0.51 2.57
N THR A 48 1.65 1.29 3.33
CA THR A 48 3.01 1.71 2.94
C THR A 48 3.95 0.51 2.84
N ARG A 49 3.90 -0.42 3.81
CA ARG A 49 4.72 -1.63 3.79
C ARG A 49 4.37 -2.52 2.60
N THR A 50 3.08 -2.74 2.33
CA THR A 50 2.61 -3.54 1.19
C THR A 50 3.07 -2.93 -0.12
N LEU A 51 2.86 -1.63 -0.33
CA LEU A 51 3.31 -0.95 -1.56
C LEU A 51 4.83 -1.01 -1.73
N ARG A 52 5.61 -0.80 -0.66
CA ARG A 52 7.08 -0.93 -0.72
C ARG A 52 7.55 -2.35 -0.99
N ALA A 53 6.85 -3.36 -0.48
CA ALA A 53 7.16 -4.75 -0.80
C ALA A 53 6.92 -5.01 -2.29
N LEU A 54 5.74 -4.64 -2.80
CA LEU A 54 5.40 -4.77 -4.22
C LEU A 54 6.33 -3.98 -5.15
N GLU A 55 6.79 -2.80 -4.71
CA GLU A 55 7.76 -1.99 -5.44
C GLU A 55 9.13 -2.67 -5.50
N ARG A 56 9.60 -3.26 -4.39
CA ARG A 56 10.87 -4.03 -4.38
C ARG A 56 10.78 -5.30 -5.22
N ASP A 57 9.62 -5.94 -5.23
CA ASP A 57 9.37 -7.14 -6.03
C ASP A 57 9.15 -6.81 -7.52
N GLY A 58 9.12 -5.52 -7.90
CA GLY A 58 8.91 -5.06 -9.27
C GLY A 58 7.47 -5.19 -9.77
N MET A 59 6.52 -5.46 -8.87
CA MET A 59 5.10 -5.65 -9.20
C MET A 59 4.33 -4.33 -9.34
N VAL A 60 4.76 -3.28 -8.64
CA VAL A 60 4.12 -1.96 -8.66
C VAL A 60 5.19 -0.88 -8.81
N SER A 61 4.93 0.11 -9.65
CA SER A 61 5.77 1.31 -9.76
C SER A 61 5.13 2.48 -9.02
N ARG A 62 5.92 3.18 -8.19
CA ARG A 62 5.49 4.40 -7.53
C ARG A 62 5.75 5.59 -8.43
N GLU A 63 4.69 6.13 -9.02
CA GLU A 63 4.76 7.41 -9.73
C GLU A 63 4.49 8.56 -8.76
N VAL A 64 5.51 9.36 -8.48
CA VAL A 64 5.37 10.58 -7.69
C VAL A 64 5.00 11.71 -8.64
N PHE A 65 3.70 11.98 -8.74
CA PHE A 65 3.25 13.19 -9.40
C PHE A 65 3.77 14.40 -8.60
N PRO A 66 4.55 15.31 -9.22
CA PRO A 66 4.91 16.55 -8.57
C PRO A 66 3.61 17.35 -8.38
N THR A 67 3.11 17.37 -7.15
CA THR A 67 2.09 18.35 -6.75
C THR A 67 2.75 19.73 -6.79
N MET A 68 2.67 20.39 -7.95
CA MET A 68 2.79 21.84 -8.05
C MET A 68 1.77 22.50 -7.09
N PRO A 69 2.09 23.67 -6.50
CA PRO A 69 1.78 24.06 -5.12
C PRO A 69 0.28 24.23 -4.82
N PRO A 70 -0.12 24.29 -3.54
CA PRO A 70 -1.52 24.25 -3.12
C PRO A 70 -2.32 25.39 -3.76
N GLN A 71 -3.46 25.08 -4.38
CA GLN A 71 -4.52 26.07 -4.50
C GLN A 71 -5.30 26.11 -3.18
N VAL A 72 -5.46 27.35 -2.72
CA VAL A 72 -6.05 27.87 -1.48
C VAL A 72 -7.26 27.12 -0.92
#